data_AF-A0AAD9DR30-F1
#
_entry.id   AF-A0AAD9DR30-F1
#
_cell.length_a   1.000
_cell.length_b   1.000
_cell.length_c   1.000
_cell.angle_alpha   90.00
_cell.angle_beta   90.00
_cell.angle_gamma   90.00
#
_symmetry.space_group_name_H-M   'P 1'
#
loop_
_entity.id
_entity.type
_entity.pdbx_description
1 polymer ?
#
loop_
_entity_poly.entity_id
_entity_poly.type
_entity_poly.pdbx_seq_one_letter_code
_entity_poly.pdbx_strand_id
1 'polypeptide(L)'
;MRTLTLCCSRGVHVLWVHERDGEMELLCIMDYLSAEISTSKQKKFSLVTFMDTPGLVDGDMVYPFDVNSAITSFGEQADLIFVFFDPMGQALCKRTLDIVEKLSEKCGDKLHFCLSKADEAGKETDRQRVMMQIVQELCRRPGLNKCGFEMPTIYIPNPQKPSRCVNQINEVCEAIEKSINQAVQKSLDQLDKDCDLITTSISNKLAQDRSGTPLPPLPLSRCAPPQPECRRSRRT
;
A
#
# COMPACT_ATOMS: atom_id res chain seq x y z
N MET A 1 24.15 -5.53 -2.40
CA MET A 1 24.80 -4.19 -2.45
C MET A 1 23.71 -3.23 -2.90
N ARG A 2 23.46 -2.18 -2.11
CA ARG A 2 22.50 -1.10 -2.35
C ARG A 2 21.02 -1.52 -2.29
N THR A 3 20.09 -0.68 -1.89
CA THR A 3 19.97 0.28 -0.78
C THR A 3 18.44 0.38 -0.64
N LEU A 4 17.92 0.48 0.58
CA LEU A 4 16.52 0.84 0.78
C LEU A 4 16.33 2.21 0.12
N THR A 5 15.73 2.27 -1.07
CA THR A 5 15.49 3.53 -1.78
C THR A 5 14.34 4.25 -1.07
N LEU A 6 14.66 4.84 0.09
CA LEU A 6 14.05 6.08 0.52
C LEU A 6 14.53 7.14 -0.47
N CYS A 7 13.89 7.18 -1.65
CA CYS A 7 14.15 8.27 -2.58
C CYS A 7 13.62 9.54 -1.92
N CYS A 8 14.59 10.35 -1.51
CA CYS A 8 14.51 11.65 -0.90
C CYS A 8 13.82 12.65 -1.87
N SER A 9 12.52 12.46 -2.14
CA SER A 9 11.74 13.32 -3.04
C SER A 9 10.25 13.13 -2.77
N ARG A 10 9.69 13.95 -1.88
CA ARG A 10 8.26 14.31 -1.72
C ARG A 10 7.27 13.31 -2.34
N GLY A 11 6.83 12.30 -1.58
CA GLY A 11 5.90 11.28 -2.07
C GLY A 11 5.08 10.64 -0.95
N VAL A 12 4.00 9.96 -1.34
CA VAL A 12 3.19 9.09 -0.46
C VAL A 12 3.72 7.67 -0.63
N HIS A 13 4.44 7.12 0.34
CA HIS A 13 4.98 5.77 0.21
C HIS A 13 3.99 4.78 0.81
N VAL A 14 3.63 3.77 0.04
CA VAL A 14 2.63 2.79 0.44
C VAL A 14 3.36 1.54 0.94
N LEU A 15 2.98 1.04 2.11
CA LEU A 15 3.54 -0.18 2.66
C LEU A 15 2.53 -1.31 2.57
N TRP A 16 2.94 -2.38 1.91
CA TRP A 16 2.13 -3.59 1.82
C TRP A 16 2.79 -4.72 2.60
N VAL A 17 2.05 -5.28 3.55
CA VAL A 17 2.51 -6.38 4.40
C VAL A 17 1.67 -7.60 4.05
N HIS A 18 2.30 -8.50 3.30
CA HIS A 18 1.74 -9.79 2.91
C HIS A 18 0.74 -9.79 1.74
N GLU A 19 0.79 -10.88 0.98
CA GLU A 19 0.11 -11.09 -0.29
C GLU A 19 -1.36 -11.46 -0.06
N ARG A 20 -2.29 -10.61 -0.49
CA ARG A 20 -3.69 -11.00 -0.70
C ARG A 20 -3.88 -11.35 -2.17
N ASP A 21 -4.37 -12.56 -2.40
CA ASP A 21 -4.88 -13.02 -3.69
C ASP A 21 -6.09 -12.16 -4.10
N GLY A 22 -5.82 -11.04 -4.74
CA GLY A 22 -6.79 -10.22 -5.44
C GLY A 22 -6.20 -9.88 -6.79
N GLU A 23 -6.81 -10.37 -7.87
CA GLU A 23 -6.44 -9.98 -9.23
C GLU A 23 -6.61 -8.45 -9.36
N MET A 24 -5.51 -7.73 -9.25
CA MET A 24 -5.43 -6.33 -9.61
C MET A 24 -5.15 -6.26 -11.11
N GLU A 25 -6.08 -5.72 -11.89
CA GLU A 25 -5.84 -5.38 -13.30
C GLU A 25 -4.84 -4.21 -13.37
N LEU A 26 -3.55 -4.52 -13.25
CA LEU A 26 -2.43 -3.56 -13.26
C LEU A 26 -1.90 -3.26 -14.67
N LEU A 27 -2.61 -3.67 -15.73
CA LEU A 27 -2.12 -3.72 -17.12
C LEU A 27 -1.44 -2.44 -17.64
N CYS A 28 -1.78 -1.25 -17.15
CA CYS A 28 -1.14 0.01 -17.56
C CYS A 28 0.01 0.48 -16.65
N ILE A 29 0.16 -0.09 -15.45
CA ILE A 29 1.15 0.30 -14.44
C ILE A 29 2.39 -0.62 -14.49
N MET A 30 2.23 -1.86 -14.97
CA MET A 30 3.30 -2.86 -14.98
C MET A 30 4.57 -2.42 -15.69
N ASP A 31 4.46 -1.66 -16.78
CA ASP A 31 5.61 -1.14 -17.55
C ASP A 31 6.44 -0.10 -16.76
N TYR A 32 5.88 0.44 -15.69
CA TYR A 32 6.49 1.47 -14.84
C TYR A 32 6.84 0.95 -13.44
N LEU A 33 6.72 -0.36 -13.21
CA LEU A 33 6.95 -0.99 -11.92
C LEU A 33 8.37 -1.58 -11.86
N SER A 34 9.13 -1.20 -10.84
CA SER A 34 10.44 -1.79 -10.53
C SER A 34 10.35 -2.49 -9.18
N ALA A 35 10.91 -3.70 -9.10
CA ALA A 35 10.98 -4.48 -7.88
C ALA A 35 12.44 -4.68 -7.44
N GLU A 36 12.73 -4.35 -6.19
CA GLU A 36 14.05 -4.59 -5.58
C GLU A 36 13.88 -5.49 -4.35
N ILE A 37 14.72 -6.52 -4.23
CA ILE A 37 14.67 -7.46 -3.11
C ILE A 37 15.78 -7.13 -2.11
N SER A 38 15.40 -6.88 -0.86
CA SER A 38 16.34 -6.73 0.24
C SER A 38 16.62 -8.06 0.92
N THR A 39 17.89 -8.42 1.10
CA THR A 39 18.31 -9.64 1.82
C THR A 39 18.48 -9.42 3.33
N SER A 40 18.02 -8.28 3.86
CA SER A 40 18.15 -7.97 5.29
C SER A 40 17.31 -8.94 6.12
N LYS A 41 17.94 -9.57 7.12
CA LYS A 41 17.26 -10.41 8.12
C LYS A 41 16.84 -9.63 9.37
N GLN A 42 17.14 -8.33 9.43
CA GLN A 42 16.79 -7.49 10.57
C GLN A 42 15.33 -7.01 10.46
N LYS A 43 14.71 -6.69 11.61
CA LYS A 43 13.40 -6.01 11.69
C LYS A 43 12.25 -6.70 10.94
N LYS A 44 12.33 -8.02 10.74
CA LYS A 44 11.33 -8.83 10.00
C LYS A 44 11.02 -8.30 8.58
N PHE A 45 11.94 -7.57 7.96
CA PHE A 45 11.72 -6.95 6.64
C PHE A 45 11.49 -7.95 5.51
N SER A 46 11.85 -9.23 5.69
CA SER A 46 11.48 -10.29 4.76
C SER A 46 9.97 -10.52 4.63
N LEU A 47 9.16 -9.99 5.57
CA LEU A 47 7.70 -10.08 5.57
C LEU A 47 7.03 -8.80 5.06
N VAL A 48 7.80 -7.83 4.56
CA VAL A 48 7.33 -6.49 4.22
C VAL A 48 7.69 -6.16 2.78
N THR A 49 6.72 -5.64 2.04
CA THR A 49 6.92 -5.10 0.69
C THR A 49 6.70 -3.60 0.71
N PHE A 50 7.76 -2.84 0.40
CA PHE A 50 7.66 -1.39 0.26
C PHE A 50 7.28 -1.06 -1.18
N MET A 51 6.20 -0.28 -1.36
CA MET A 51 5.83 0.30 -2.64
C MET A 51 6.21 1.78 -2.63
N ASP A 52 7.30 2.08 -3.33
CA ASP A 52 7.68 3.47 -3.58
C ASP A 52 6.75 4.06 -4.66
N THR A 53 6.28 5.29 -4.45
CA THR A 53 5.42 5.97 -5.42
C THR A 53 6.13 7.18 -6.00
N PRO A 54 5.83 7.57 -7.25
CA PRO A 54 6.42 8.77 -7.82
C PRO A 54 6.08 10.00 -6.99
N GLY A 55 7.06 10.89 -6.81
CA GLY A 55 6.85 12.13 -6.10
C GLY A 55 5.86 13.04 -6.83
N LEU A 56 4.91 13.63 -6.09
CA LEU A 56 3.82 14.42 -6.64
C LEU A 56 4.16 15.91 -6.64
N VAL A 57 3.97 16.54 -7.78
CA VAL A 57 4.18 17.99 -7.96
C VAL A 57 2.89 18.66 -8.45
N ASP A 58 2.69 19.90 -8.00
CA ASP A 58 1.65 20.77 -8.54
C ASP A 58 2.23 21.46 -9.81
N GLY A 59 1.51 21.40 -10.94
CA GLY A 59 1.93 22.01 -12.21
C GLY A 59 1.61 21.14 -13.43
N ASP A 60 2.26 21.42 -14.56
CA ASP A 60 2.00 20.81 -15.87
C ASP A 60 2.61 19.39 -16.05
N MET A 61 3.08 18.77 -14.96
CA MET A 61 3.66 17.43 -15.03
C MET A 61 2.58 16.38 -15.29
N VAL A 62 2.68 15.76 -16.46
CA VAL A 62 1.81 14.67 -16.90
C VAL A 62 2.54 13.35 -16.72
N TYR A 63 1.91 12.42 -15.99
CA TYR A 63 2.36 11.04 -15.88
C TYR A 63 1.78 10.23 -17.04
N PRO A 64 2.46 9.17 -17.49
CA PRO A 64 1.98 8.35 -18.61
C PRO A 64 0.73 7.51 -18.28
N PHE A 65 0.24 7.59 -17.05
CA PHE A 65 -0.96 6.93 -16.54
C PHE A 65 -1.63 7.81 -15.47
N ASP A 66 -2.84 7.44 -15.04
CA ASP A 66 -3.52 8.11 -13.92
C ASP A 66 -2.86 7.75 -12.59
N VAL A 67 -1.80 8.49 -12.26
CA VAL A 67 -1.03 8.32 -11.03
C VAL A 67 -1.88 8.55 -9.77
N ASN A 68 -2.91 9.39 -9.83
CA ASN A 68 -3.73 9.68 -8.66
C ASN A 68 -4.57 8.45 -8.32
N SER A 69 -5.25 7.90 -9.32
CA SER A 69 -6.05 6.67 -9.15
C SER A 69 -5.16 5.49 -8.76
N ALA A 70 -3.98 5.34 -9.38
CA ALA A 70 -3.03 4.30 -9.02
C ALA A 70 -2.61 4.36 -7.53
N ILE A 71 -2.17 5.54 -7.05
CA ILE A 71 -1.75 5.71 -5.64
C ILE A 71 -2.93 5.45 -4.70
N THR A 72 -4.14 5.93 -5.03
CA THR A 72 -5.33 5.67 -4.22
C THR A 72 -5.66 4.17 -4.16
N SER A 73 -5.64 3.46 -5.29
CA SER A 73 -5.89 2.01 -5.36
C SER A 73 -4.86 1.19 -4.60
N PHE A 74 -3.58 1.56 -4.64
CA PHE A 74 -2.55 0.90 -3.83
C PHE A 74 -2.75 1.19 -2.34
N GLY A 75 -3.03 2.45 -1.97
CA GLY A 75 -3.25 2.84 -0.58
C GLY A 75 -4.44 2.12 0.08
N GLU A 76 -5.53 1.89 -0.65
CA GLU A 76 -6.70 1.15 -0.13
C GLU A 76 -6.35 -0.30 0.26
N GLN A 77 -5.46 -0.93 -0.51
CA GLN A 77 -5.04 -2.32 -0.31
C GLN A 77 -3.90 -2.47 0.69
N ALA A 78 -3.15 -1.40 0.92
CA ALA A 78 -2.03 -1.31 1.86
C ALA A 78 -2.43 -1.68 3.29
N ASP A 79 -1.47 -2.16 4.07
CA ASP A 79 -1.66 -2.33 5.52
C ASP A 79 -1.25 -1.07 6.27
N LEU A 80 -0.24 -0.37 5.78
CA LEU A 80 0.20 0.94 6.29
C LEU A 80 0.48 1.89 5.12
N ILE A 81 0.23 3.18 5.33
CA ILE A 81 0.47 4.23 4.34
C ILE A 81 1.30 5.32 5.00
N PHE A 82 2.53 5.52 4.53
CA PHE A 82 3.43 6.54 5.06
C PHE A 82 3.42 7.79 4.18
N VAL A 83 3.13 8.94 4.78
CA VAL A 83 3.19 10.25 4.13
C VAL A 83 4.37 11.01 4.69
N PHE A 84 5.40 11.25 3.87
CA PHE A 84 6.59 11.97 4.29
C PHE A 84 6.53 13.45 3.89
N PHE A 85 6.60 14.32 4.89
CA PHE A 85 6.80 15.74 4.69
C PHE A 85 8.28 16.09 4.77
N ASP A 86 8.74 17.00 3.90
CA ASP A 86 10.11 17.52 3.88
C ASP A 86 10.11 18.97 4.41
N PRO A 87 10.87 19.28 5.47
CA PRO A 87 10.92 20.60 6.08
C PRO A 87 11.50 21.69 5.18
N MET A 88 12.32 21.32 4.19
CA MET A 88 12.88 22.24 3.21
C MET A 88 12.04 22.28 1.92
N GLY A 89 11.02 21.42 1.81
CA GLY A 89 10.23 21.26 0.60
C GLY A 89 8.89 22.00 0.62
N GLN A 90 8.28 22.15 -0.57
CA GLN A 90 6.83 22.39 -0.71
C GLN A 90 6.07 21.10 -0.38
N ALA A 91 6.19 20.62 0.85
CA ALA A 91 5.62 19.35 1.30
C ALA A 91 4.08 19.35 1.35
N LEU A 92 3.46 20.53 1.23
CA LEU A 92 2.03 20.77 1.31
C LEU A 92 1.42 21.01 -0.08
N CYS A 93 1.89 20.30 -1.10
CA CYS A 93 1.32 20.42 -2.45
C CYS A 93 -0.14 19.93 -2.45
N LYS A 94 -0.99 20.66 -3.19
CA LYS A 94 -2.44 20.43 -3.19
C LYS A 94 -2.77 19.01 -3.64
N ARG A 95 -2.08 18.53 -4.69
CA ARG A 95 -2.27 17.19 -5.25
C ARG A 95 -2.02 16.06 -4.25
N THR A 96 -0.96 16.16 -3.44
CA THR A 96 -0.68 15.17 -2.39
C THR A 96 -1.76 15.19 -1.33
N LEU A 97 -2.12 16.38 -0.85
CA LEU A 97 -3.13 16.51 0.19
C LEU A 97 -4.52 16.03 -0.28
N ASP A 98 -4.88 16.21 -1.56
CA ASP A 98 -6.13 15.69 -2.14
C ASP A 98 -6.17 14.15 -2.12
N ILE A 99 -5.04 13.48 -2.40
CA ILE A 99 -4.93 12.02 -2.33
C ILE A 99 -4.98 11.53 -0.88
N VAL A 100 -4.25 12.20 0.01
CA VAL A 100 -4.22 11.87 1.44
C VAL A 100 -5.61 12.03 2.08
N GLU A 101 -6.37 13.06 1.70
CA GLU A 101 -7.75 13.25 2.15
C GLU A 101 -8.66 12.10 1.68
N LYS A 102 -8.59 11.71 0.40
CA LYS A 102 -9.33 10.56 -0.13
C LYS A 102 -8.99 9.24 0.58
N LEU A 103 -7.70 9.03 0.86
CA LEU A 103 -7.24 7.84 1.60
C LEU A 103 -7.71 7.89 3.05
N SER A 104 -7.74 9.06 3.68
CA SER A 104 -8.20 9.21 5.05
C SER A 104 -9.68 8.83 5.21
N GLU A 105 -10.52 9.19 4.23
CA GLU A 105 -11.94 8.82 4.23
C GLU A 105 -12.18 7.30 4.19
N LYS A 106 -11.28 6.54 3.54
CA LYS A 106 -11.42 5.09 3.35
C LYS A 106 -10.63 4.25 4.34
N CYS A 107 -9.40 4.65 4.64
CA CYS A 107 -8.42 3.89 5.41
C CYS A 107 -7.55 4.80 6.29
N GLY A 108 -8.17 5.80 6.94
CA GLY A 108 -7.46 6.77 7.77
C GLY A 108 -6.72 6.19 8.99
N ASP A 109 -7.10 4.99 9.45
CA ASP A 109 -6.40 4.24 10.51
C ASP A 109 -5.04 3.69 10.06
N LYS A 110 -4.82 3.56 8.75
CA LYS A 110 -3.57 3.09 8.14
C LYS A 110 -2.60 4.22 7.82
N LEU A 111 -3.03 5.48 7.92
CA LEU A 111 -2.22 6.65 7.58
C LEU A 111 -1.24 6.99 8.71
N HIS A 112 0.03 7.09 8.35
CA HIS A 112 1.12 7.51 9.22
C HIS A 112 1.84 8.70 8.62
N PHE A 113 1.84 9.82 9.33
CA PHE A 113 2.54 11.03 8.91
C PHE A 113 3.95 11.05 9.50
N CYS A 114 4.93 11.49 8.73
CA CYS A 114 6.32 11.54 9.16
C CYS A 114 6.98 12.82 8.67
N LEU A 115 7.74 13.49 9.53
CA LEU A 115 8.62 14.58 9.10
C LEU A 115 9.98 13.99 8.73
N SER A 116 10.22 13.83 7.43
CA SER A 116 11.49 13.35 6.88
C SER A 116 12.57 14.43 6.91
N LYS A 117 13.85 14.04 6.77
CA LYS A 117 15.00 14.98 6.76
C LYS A 117 14.98 15.97 7.92
N ALA A 118 14.49 15.55 9.08
CA ALA A 118 14.33 16.43 10.23
C ALA A 118 15.68 17.00 10.71
N ASP A 119 16.80 16.38 10.36
CA ASP A 119 18.15 16.88 10.58
C ASP A 119 18.50 18.13 9.75
N GLU A 120 17.76 18.43 8.69
CA GLU A 120 17.96 19.60 7.83
C GLU A 120 17.11 20.82 8.26
N ALA A 121 16.11 20.60 9.10
CA ALA A 121 15.12 21.59 9.54
C ALA A 121 15.63 22.59 10.61
N GLY A 122 16.93 22.91 10.59
CA GLY A 122 17.50 23.93 11.48
C GLY A 122 17.39 23.60 12.98
N LYS A 123 17.03 24.61 13.79
CA LYS A 123 16.89 24.45 15.25
C LYS A 123 15.56 23.80 15.60
N GLU A 124 15.42 23.37 16.86
CA GLU A 124 14.17 22.79 17.35
C GLU A 124 12.96 23.71 17.19
N THR A 125 13.16 25.01 17.40
CA THR A 125 12.13 26.03 17.18
C THR A 125 11.67 26.09 15.73
N ASP A 126 12.58 25.91 14.78
CA ASP A 126 12.26 25.95 13.34
C ASP A 126 11.50 24.68 12.94
N ARG A 127 11.95 23.52 13.44
CA ARG A 127 11.23 22.23 13.31
C ARG A 127 9.81 22.31 13.82
N GLN A 128 9.61 22.84 15.02
CA GLN A 128 8.27 22.94 15.60
C GLN A 128 7.36 23.88 14.80
N ARG A 129 7.91 24.96 14.22
CA ARG A 129 7.15 25.84 13.32
C ARG A 129 6.71 25.12 12.05
N VAL A 130 7.62 24.38 11.42
CA VAL A 130 7.29 23.58 10.22
C VAL A 130 6.24 22.52 10.53
N MET A 131 6.41 21.79 11.63
CA MET A 131 5.45 20.79 12.09
C MET A 131 4.07 21.41 12.35
N MET A 132 4.03 22.56 13.03
CA MET A 132 2.80 23.31 13.25
C MET A 132 2.14 23.75 11.95
N GLN A 133 2.91 24.25 10.98
CA GLN A 133 2.39 24.64 9.66
C GLN A 133 1.76 23.44 8.93
N ILE A 134 2.43 22.28 8.95
CA ILE A 134 1.90 21.06 8.34
C ILE A 134 0.60 20.64 9.01
N VAL A 135 0.58 20.57 10.36
CA VAL A 135 -0.63 20.20 11.11
C VAL A 135 -1.78 21.16 10.84
N GLN A 136 -1.52 22.47 10.81
CA GLN A 136 -2.55 23.47 10.48
C GLN A 136 -3.14 23.26 9.08
N GLU A 137 -2.30 22.97 8.09
CA GLU A 137 -2.76 22.76 6.73
C GLU A 137 -3.51 21.43 6.55
N LEU A 138 -3.13 20.40 7.31
CA LEU A 138 -3.89 19.14 7.37
C LEU A 138 -5.25 19.36 8.05
N CYS A 139 -5.30 20.04 9.20
CA CYS A 139 -6.54 20.32 9.93
C CYS A 139 -7.50 21.25 9.18
N ARG A 140 -7.01 22.03 8.20
CA ARG A 140 -7.87 22.80 7.29
C ARG A 140 -8.77 21.94 6.41
N ARG A 141 -8.42 20.67 6.21
CA ARG A 141 -9.17 19.72 5.41
C ARG A 141 -10.14 18.93 6.28
N PRO A 142 -11.48 19.01 6.03
CA PRO A 142 -12.48 18.34 6.84
C PRO A 142 -12.27 16.82 6.98
N GLY A 143 -11.75 16.17 5.92
CA GLY A 143 -11.45 14.73 5.96
C GLY A 143 -10.32 14.36 6.91
N LEU A 144 -9.33 15.25 7.07
CA LEU A 144 -8.12 15.01 7.85
C LEU A 144 -8.21 15.50 9.29
N ASN A 145 -9.09 16.45 9.59
CA ASN A 145 -9.31 16.98 10.95
C ASN A 145 -9.79 15.91 11.98
N LYS A 146 -10.11 14.70 11.54
CA LYS A 146 -10.50 13.58 12.40
C LYS A 146 -9.31 12.71 12.84
N CYS A 147 -8.15 12.86 12.20
CA CYS A 147 -6.97 12.07 12.51
C CYS A 147 -6.24 12.64 13.74
N GLY A 148 -5.86 11.76 14.67
CA GLY A 148 -4.86 12.10 15.69
C GLY A 148 -3.49 12.19 15.03
N PHE A 149 -2.93 13.40 14.94
CA PHE A 149 -1.65 13.62 14.25
C PHE A 149 -0.48 13.35 15.18
N GLU A 150 0.01 12.11 15.20
CA GLU A 150 1.38 11.81 15.59
C GLU A 150 2.28 11.96 14.36
N MET A 151 3.33 12.78 14.46
CA MET A 151 4.24 13.06 13.35
C MET A 151 5.71 12.88 13.78
N PRO A 152 6.20 11.64 13.88
CA PRO A 152 7.58 11.35 14.22
C PRO A 152 8.56 12.04 13.27
N THR A 153 9.66 12.52 13.84
CA THR A 153 10.77 13.12 13.09
C THR A 153 11.80 12.05 12.73
N ILE A 154 11.96 11.80 11.44
CA ILE A 154 12.87 10.77 10.94
C ILE A 154 13.92 11.35 10.00
N TYR A 155 15.09 10.74 10.01
CA TYR A 155 16.13 11.00 9.01
C TYR A 155 17.07 9.79 8.89
N ILE A 156 17.82 9.72 7.80
CA ILE A 156 18.86 8.72 7.63
C ILE A 156 20.15 9.28 8.25
N PRO A 157 20.73 8.64 9.29
CA PRO A 157 21.94 9.16 9.92
C PRO A 157 23.10 9.25 8.93
N ASN A 158 23.73 10.42 8.90
CA ASN A 158 24.93 10.68 8.10
C ASN A 158 26.14 10.84 9.07
N PRO A 159 27.11 9.91 9.08
CA PRO A 159 28.29 10.00 9.95
C PRO A 159 29.08 11.31 9.80
N GLN A 160 29.06 11.90 8.61
CA GLN A 160 29.77 13.13 8.28
C GLN A 160 29.02 14.39 8.75
N LYS A 161 27.71 14.28 9.01
CA LYS A 161 26.85 15.40 9.44
C LYS A 161 26.05 14.98 10.68
N PRO A 162 26.68 14.94 11.87
CA PRO A 162 25.99 14.58 13.09
C PRO A 162 24.88 15.60 13.40
N SER A 163 23.68 15.10 13.67
CA SER A 163 22.52 15.92 14.01
C SER A 163 22.21 15.80 15.50
N ARG A 164 21.76 16.92 16.09
CA ARG A 164 21.18 16.94 17.45
C ARG A 164 19.68 16.67 17.45
N CYS A 165 19.07 16.53 16.28
CA CYS A 165 17.66 16.14 16.17
C CYS A 165 17.48 14.71 16.66
N VAL A 166 16.48 14.47 17.50
CA VAL A 166 16.13 13.11 17.90
C VAL A 166 15.54 12.39 16.68
N ASN A 167 16.09 11.21 16.37
CA ASN A 167 15.61 10.37 15.29
C ASN A 167 14.59 9.37 15.83
N GLN A 168 13.33 9.51 15.46
CA GLN A 168 12.21 8.68 15.92
C GLN A 168 11.93 7.51 14.96
N ILE A 169 12.91 7.11 14.13
CA ILE A 169 12.76 5.99 13.18
C ILE A 169 12.37 4.66 13.87
N ASN A 170 12.69 4.50 15.16
CA ASN A 170 12.28 3.32 15.92
C ASN A 170 10.75 3.24 16.09
N GLU A 171 10.06 4.36 16.28
CA GLU A 171 8.59 4.40 16.39
C GLU A 171 7.94 3.94 15.07
N VAL A 172 8.51 4.35 13.93
CA VAL A 172 8.11 3.87 12.61
C VAL A 172 8.35 2.36 12.48
N CYS A 173 9.50 1.86 12.95
CA CYS A 173 9.78 0.42 12.95
C CYS A 173 8.79 -0.38 13.80
N GLU A 174 8.42 0.16 14.97
CA GLU A 174 7.45 -0.47 15.87
C GLU A 174 6.04 -0.53 15.26
N ALA A 175 5.62 0.52 14.56
CA ALA A 175 4.35 0.52 13.82
C ALA A 175 4.33 -0.56 12.72
N ILE A 176 5.43 -0.70 11.96
CA ILE A 176 5.59 -1.75 10.96
C ILE A 176 5.54 -3.13 11.60
N GLU A 177 6.28 -3.35 12.70
CA GLU A 177 6.29 -4.65 13.38
C GLU A 177 4.92 -5.02 13.96
N LYS A 178 4.19 -4.04 14.50
CA LYS A 178 2.81 -4.23 14.95
C LYS A 178 1.90 -4.67 13.80
N SER A 179 2.02 -4.03 12.64
CA SER A 179 1.25 -4.39 11.45
C SER A 179 1.56 -5.81 10.97
N ILE A 180 2.85 -6.21 10.95
CA ILE A 180 3.26 -7.60 10.66
C ILE A 180 2.58 -8.59 11.60
N ASN A 181 2.66 -8.36 12.92
CA ASN A 181 2.08 -9.28 13.89
C ASN A 181 0.55 -9.37 13.73
N GLN A 182 -0.12 -8.26 13.42
CA GLN A 182 -1.56 -8.23 13.14
C GLN A 182 -1.90 -8.98 11.85
N ALA A 183 -1.11 -8.83 10.78
CA ALA A 183 -1.30 -9.53 9.52
C ALA A 183 -1.14 -11.04 9.71
N VAL A 184 -0.09 -11.49 10.40
CA VAL A 184 0.13 -12.91 10.72
C VAL A 184 -1.04 -13.47 11.52
N GLN A 185 -1.51 -12.76 12.55
CA GLN A 185 -2.65 -13.21 13.35
C GLN A 185 -3.92 -13.33 12.50
N LYS A 186 -4.22 -12.31 11.66
CA LYS A 186 -5.38 -12.35 10.75
C LYS A 186 -5.32 -13.53 9.79
N SER A 187 -4.15 -13.83 9.22
CA SER A 187 -3.98 -14.98 8.33
C SER A 187 -4.21 -16.32 9.05
N LEU A 188 -3.71 -16.46 10.29
CA LEU A 188 -3.95 -17.66 11.09
C LEU A 188 -5.44 -17.81 11.47
N ASP A 189 -6.09 -16.73 11.88
CA ASP A 189 -7.51 -16.72 12.22
C ASP A 189 -8.40 -17.02 10.99
N GLN A 190 -7.98 -16.59 9.80
CA GLN A 190 -8.68 -16.90 8.56
C GLN A 190 -8.49 -18.36 8.16
N LEU A 191 -7.27 -18.89 8.29
CA LEU A 191 -6.96 -20.29 8.01
C LEU A 191 -7.80 -21.26 8.87
N ASP A 192 -7.99 -20.93 10.16
CA ASP A 192 -8.81 -21.72 11.08
C ASP A 192 -10.27 -21.81 10.57
N LYS A 193 -10.86 -20.65 10.22
CA LYS A 193 -12.22 -20.59 9.65
C LYS A 193 -12.34 -21.34 8.33
N ASP A 194 -11.31 -21.25 7.48
CA ASP A 194 -11.30 -21.93 6.20
C ASP A 194 -11.26 -23.46 6.39
N CYS A 195 -10.54 -23.95 7.41
CA CYS A 195 -10.53 -25.37 7.77
C CYS A 195 -11.90 -25.86 8.24
N ASP A 196 -12.60 -25.07 9.06
CA ASP A 196 -13.96 -25.38 9.51
C ASP A 196 -14.96 -25.41 8.34
N LEU A 197 -14.85 -24.44 7.42
CA LEU A 197 -15.66 -24.38 6.21
C LEU A 197 -15.44 -25.60 5.31
N ILE A 198 -14.19 -26.00 5.11
CA ILE A 198 -13.85 -27.20 4.32
C ILE A 198 -14.44 -28.45 5.00
N THR A 199 -14.23 -28.60 6.31
CA THR A 199 -14.72 -29.76 7.08
C THR A 199 -16.24 -29.86 7.03
N THR A 200 -16.93 -28.73 7.20
CA THR A 200 -18.39 -28.65 7.11
C THR A 200 -18.88 -28.97 5.70
N SER A 201 -18.21 -28.44 4.68
CA SER A 201 -18.55 -28.68 3.27
C SER A 201 -18.39 -30.16 2.87
N ILE A 202 -17.32 -30.81 3.34
CA ILE A 202 -17.09 -32.25 3.12
C ILE A 202 -18.19 -33.06 3.82
N SER A 203 -18.48 -32.75 5.09
CA SER A 203 -19.49 -33.46 5.88
C SER A 203 -20.89 -33.35 5.25
N ASN A 204 -21.25 -32.16 4.77
CA ASN A 204 -22.52 -31.92 4.08
C ASN A 204 -22.62 -32.70 2.77
N LYS A 205 -21.56 -32.74 1.95
CA LYS A 205 -21.53 -33.53 0.71
C LYS A 205 -21.65 -35.03 1.00
N LEU A 206 -20.92 -35.54 1.99
CA LEU A 206 -21.03 -36.94 2.40
C LEU A 206 -22.43 -37.30 2.92
N ALA A 207 -23.09 -36.38 3.63
CA ALA A 207 -24.47 -36.57 4.08
C ALA A 207 -25.46 -36.60 2.90
N GLN A 208 -25.28 -35.72 1.91
CA GLN A 208 -26.07 -35.72 0.67
C GLN A 208 -25.90 -37.04 -0.11
N ASP A 209 -24.67 -37.52 -0.28
CA ASP A 209 -24.38 -38.79 -0.95
C ASP A 209 -25.01 -39.99 -0.23
N ARG A 210 -24.97 -40.00 1.11
CA ARG A 210 -25.60 -41.05 1.93
C ARG A 210 -27.13 -41.00 1.92
N SER A 211 -27.73 -39.83 1.69
CA SER A 211 -29.19 -39.65 1.61
C SER A 211 -29.81 -40.17 0.31
N GLY A 212 -29.01 -40.60 -0.67
CA GLY A 212 -29.48 -41.25 -1.88
C GLY A 212 -30.24 -40.35 -2.86
N THR A 213 -30.18 -39.03 -2.67
CA THR A 213 -30.80 -38.08 -3.62
C THR A 213 -29.88 -37.94 -4.83
N PRO A 214 -30.31 -38.27 -6.07
CA PRO A 214 -29.47 -38.13 -7.24
C PRO A 214 -29.03 -36.68 -7.41
N LEU A 215 -27.73 -36.44 -7.56
CA LEU A 215 -27.21 -35.13 -7.94
C LEU A 215 -27.92 -34.67 -9.23
N PRO A 216 -28.51 -33.46 -9.27
CA PRO A 216 -28.91 -32.91 -10.55
C PRO A 216 -27.67 -32.82 -11.44
N PRO A 217 -27.76 -33.17 -12.73
CA PRO A 217 -26.59 -33.20 -13.60
C PRO A 217 -25.95 -31.81 -13.61
N LEU A 218 -24.64 -31.77 -13.36
CA LEU A 218 -23.84 -30.57 -13.53
C LEU A 218 -24.14 -29.99 -14.92
N PRO A 219 -24.35 -28.67 -15.05
CA PRO A 219 -24.52 -28.07 -16.36
C PRO A 219 -23.24 -28.33 -17.14
N LEU A 220 -23.32 -29.22 -18.12
CA LEU A 220 -22.29 -29.40 -19.12
C LEU A 220 -22.08 -28.04 -19.77
N SER A 221 -20.97 -27.38 -19.44
CA SER A 221 -20.48 -26.27 -20.24
C SER A 221 -20.40 -26.80 -21.67
N ARG A 222 -21.20 -26.18 -22.55
CA ARG A 222 -21.18 -26.47 -23.98
C ARG A 222 -19.79 -26.08 -24.49
N CYS A 223 -18.84 -27.01 -24.48
CA CYS A 223 -17.74 -26.99 -25.43
C CYS A 223 -18.38 -27.19 -26.81
N ALA A 224 -18.80 -26.08 -27.42
CA ALA A 224 -19.19 -26.08 -28.82
C ALA A 224 -17.95 -26.48 -29.64
N PRO A 225 -18.04 -27.49 -30.51
CA PRO A 225 -16.96 -27.81 -31.42
C PRO A 225 -16.74 -26.63 -32.38
N PRO A 226 -15.49 -26.39 -32.82
CA PRO A 226 -15.20 -25.31 -33.76
C PRO A 226 -15.94 -25.56 -35.08
N GLN A 227 -16.62 -24.53 -35.56
CA GLN A 227 -17.31 -24.52 -36.85
C GLN A 227 -16.30 -24.82 -37.99
N PRO A 228 -16.62 -25.70 -38.95
CA PRO A 228 -15.74 -25.94 -40.09
C PRO A 228 -15.73 -24.72 -41.00
N GLU A 229 -14.54 -24.17 -41.26
CA GLU A 229 -14.31 -23.11 -42.23
C GLU A 229 -14.90 -23.48 -43.59
N CYS A 230 -15.71 -22.55 -44.10
CA CYS A 230 -16.34 -22.64 -45.41
C CYS A 230 -15.26 -22.67 -46.50
N ARG A 231 -15.09 -23.82 -47.14
CA ARG A 231 -14.29 -23.98 -48.38
C ARG A 231 -14.75 -22.94 -49.40
N ARG A 232 -13.94 -21.91 -49.63
CA ARG A 232 -14.02 -21.07 -50.83
C ARG A 232 -13.83 -21.96 -52.05
N SER A 233 -14.93 -22.29 -52.72
CA SER A 233 -14.91 -22.81 -54.07
C SER A 233 -14.48 -21.68 -55.00
N ARG A 234 -13.32 -21.82 -55.64
CA ARG A 234 -12.95 -21.07 -56.84
C ARG A 234 -13.86 -21.51 -57.99
N ARG A 235 -14.54 -20.56 -58.61
CA ARG A 235 -15.01 -20.45 -60.02
C ARG A 235 -15.71 -19.09 -60.05
N THR A 236 -15.31 -18.10 -60.84
CA THR A 236 -14.76 -18.06 -62.20
C THR A 236 -13.67 -17.01 -62.33
#